data_AF-A0A6P9FKL5-F1
#
_entry.id   AF-A0A6P9FKL5-F1
#
_cell.length_a   1.000
_cell.length_b   1.000
_cell.length_c   1.000
_cell.angle_alpha   90.00
_cell.angle_beta   90.00
_cell.angle_gamma   90.00
#
_symmetry.space_group_name_H-M   'P 1'
#
loop_
_entity.id
_entity.type
_entity.pdbx_description
1 polymer ?
#
loop_
_entity_poly.entity_id
_entity_poly.type
_entity_poly.pdbx_seq_one_letter_code
_entity_poly.pdbx_strand_id
1 'polypeptide(L)' 'MSAHLRWMVVRNCSSFPIKRNKQTYSTEPNNLKARNSFRYNGLIHRKTVGVEPAADGKGVVVVMKRRSGQRKPATSYV' A
#
# COMPACT_ATOMS: atom_id res chain seq x y z
N MET A 1 -5.82 13.23 -7.56
CA MET A 1 -4.80 12.48 -8.32
C MET A 1 -5.37 11.13 -8.72
N SER A 2 -5.37 10.78 -10.01
CA SER A 2 -5.94 9.51 -10.49
C SER A 2 -5.14 8.31 -9.98
N ALA A 3 -5.81 7.22 -9.61
CA ALA A 3 -5.15 5.97 -9.21
C ALA A 3 -4.52 5.27 -10.43
N HIS A 4 -5.20 5.28 -11.58
CA HIS A 4 -4.72 4.65 -12.81
C HIS A 4 -3.44 5.30 -13.34
N LEU A 5 -3.38 6.64 -13.35
CA LEU A 5 -2.19 7.35 -13.78
C LEU A 5 -0.98 7.00 -12.89
N ARG A 6 -1.17 7.03 -11.57
CA ARG A 6 -0.12 6.67 -10.61
C ARG A 6 0.33 5.23 -10.80
N TRP A 7 -0.59 4.30 -11.05
CA TRP A 7 -0.26 2.90 -11.35
C TRP A 7 0.63 2.75 -12.58
N MET A 8 0.31 3.46 -13.67
CA MET A 8 1.12 3.40 -14.89
C MET A 8 2.57 3.85 -14.65
N VAL A 9 2.79 4.79 -13.73
CA VAL A 9 4.13 5.23 -13.31
C VAL A 9 4.82 4.20 -12.42
N VAL A 10 4.16 3.72 -11.35
CA VAL A 10 4.85 2.95 -10.30
C VAL A 10 4.95 1.45 -10.57
N ARG A 11 4.14 0.89 -11.47
CA ARG A 11 4.01 -0.57 -11.68
C ARG A 11 5.32 -1.29 -12.00
N ASN A 12 6.27 -0.61 -12.64
CA ASN A 12 7.53 -1.19 -13.11
C ASN A 12 8.80 -0.50 -12.57
N CYS A 13 8.68 0.73 -12.07
CA CYS A 13 9.82 1.61 -11.75
C CYS A 13 9.70 2.24 -10.35
N SER A 14 9.21 1.50 -9.36
CA SER A 14 9.22 1.91 -7.95
C SER A 14 10.24 1.10 -7.14
N SER A 15 10.51 1.51 -5.90
CA SER A 15 11.48 0.85 -5.01
C SER A 15 10.93 -0.41 -4.31
N PHE A 16 9.61 -0.64 -4.34
CA PHE A 16 8.94 -1.73 -3.62
C PHE A 16 8.85 -3.08 -4.37
N PRO A 17 8.79 -3.15 -5.71
CA PRO A 17 8.67 -4.41 -6.41
C PRO A 17 9.91 -5.29 -6.28
N ILE A 18 9.74 -6.51 -5.79
CA ILE A 18 10.76 -7.55 -5.78
C ILE A 18 10.44 -8.54 -6.89
N LYS A 19 11.32 -8.62 -7.89
CA LYS A 19 11.20 -9.54 -9.03
C LYS A 19 12.19 -10.68 -8.86
N ARG A 20 11.70 -11.88 -8.57
CA ARG A 20 12.53 -13.09 -8.39
C ARG A 20 11.74 -14.33 -8.82
N ASN A 21 12.41 -15.33 -9.39
CA ASN A 21 11.82 -16.64 -9.72
C ASN A 21 10.50 -16.55 -10.50
N LYS A 22 10.44 -15.69 -11.54
CA LYS A 22 9.24 -15.43 -12.38
C LYS A 22 8.02 -14.88 -11.61
N GLN A 23 8.19 -14.44 -10.36
CA GLN A 23 7.15 -13.86 -9.53
C GLN A 23 7.49 -12.41 -9.20
N THR A 24 6.47 -11.59 -9.01
CA THR A 24 6.63 -10.18 -8.62
C THR A 24 5.83 -9.89 -7.37
N TYR A 25 6.55 -9.60 -6.29
CA TYR A 25 6.01 -9.17 -5.02
C TYR A 25 6.17 -7.66 -4.86
N SER A 26 5.49 -7.07 -3.88
CA SER A 26 5.64 -5.68 -3.49
C SER A 26 5.74 -5.60 -1.97
N THR A 27 6.73 -4.87 -1.47
CA THR A 27 6.98 -4.64 -0.03
C THR A 27 6.39 -3.33 0.47
N GLU A 28 5.48 -2.73 -0.29
CA GLU A 28 4.83 -1.49 0.11
C GLU A 28 3.90 -1.69 1.32
N PRO A 29 3.83 -0.71 2.25
CA PRO A 29 2.91 -0.79 3.37
C PRO A 29 1.45 -0.77 2.91
N ASN A 30 0.55 -1.34 3.71
CA ASN A 30 -0.88 -1.46 3.40
C ASN A 30 -1.19 -2.27 2.12
N ASN A 31 -0.37 -3.28 1.79
CA ASN A 31 -0.63 -4.27 0.75
C ASN A 31 -0.96 -5.63 1.37
N LEU A 32 -2.26 -5.97 1.45
CA LEU A 32 -2.75 -7.17 2.13
C LEU A 32 -2.28 -8.51 1.54
N LYS A 33 -1.71 -8.52 0.32
CA LYS A 33 -1.28 -9.76 -0.35
C LYS A 33 0.18 -9.74 -0.79
N ALA A 34 0.91 -8.66 -0.51
CA ALA A 34 2.27 -8.42 -1.02
C ALA A 34 2.40 -8.61 -2.56
N ARG A 35 1.31 -8.48 -3.32
CA ARG A 35 1.30 -8.67 -4.78
C ARG A 35 1.42 -7.32 -5.47
N ASN A 36 2.38 -7.17 -6.37
CA ASN A 36 2.46 -5.99 -7.23
C ASN A 36 1.29 -6.00 -8.23
N SER A 37 0.19 -5.35 -7.86
CA SER A 37 -1.04 -5.33 -8.64
C SER A 37 -1.82 -4.06 -8.35
N PHE A 38 -2.64 -3.63 -9.31
CA PHE A 38 -3.45 -2.43 -9.13
C PHE A 38 -4.36 -2.54 -7.90
N ARG A 39 -5.04 -3.68 -7.69
CA ARG A 39 -6.02 -3.84 -6.61
C ARG A 39 -5.41 -3.79 -5.21
N TYR A 40 -4.25 -4.39 -5.00
CA TYR A 40 -3.65 -4.57 -3.68
C TYR A 40 -2.61 -3.48 -3.32
N ASN A 41 -2.51 -2.40 -4.09
CA ASN A 41 -1.52 -1.36 -3.86
C ASN A 41 -1.94 -0.34 -2.77
N GLY A 42 -1.11 -0.21 -1.73
CA GLY A 42 -1.38 0.64 -0.56
C GLY A 42 -1.12 2.15 -0.74
N LEU A 43 -0.56 2.57 -1.88
CA LEU A 43 -0.10 3.96 -2.08
C LEU A 43 -0.98 4.74 -3.06
N ILE A 44 -1.41 4.08 -4.15
CA ILE A 44 -2.12 4.73 -5.26
C ILE A 44 -3.61 4.96 -4.97
N HIS A 45 -4.24 4.16 -4.11
CA HIS A 45 -5.67 4.27 -3.86
C HIS A 45 -5.99 5.39 -2.87
N ARG A 46 -7.22 5.91 -2.99
CA ARG A 46 -7.75 6.94 -2.08
C ARG A 46 -8.13 6.34 -0.73
N LYS A 47 -8.58 5.08 -0.74
CA LYS A 47 -8.91 4.27 0.43
C LYS A 47 -8.04 3.03 0.39
N THR A 48 -7.36 2.73 1.49
CA THR A 48 -6.53 1.53 1.64
C THR A 48 -6.76 0.97 3.03
N VAL A 49 -6.52 -0.34 3.15
CA VAL A 49 -6.60 -1.08 4.40
C VAL A 49 -5.29 -1.84 4.53
N GLY A 50 -4.62 -1.66 5.67
CA GLY A 50 -3.50 -2.46 6.12
C GLY A 50 -3.87 -3.21 7.39
N VAL A 51 -3.22 -4.35 7.61
CA VAL A 51 -3.31 -5.10 8.85
C VAL A 51 -1.88 -5.43 9.24
N GLU A 52 -1.47 -4.94 10.39
CA GLU A 52 -0.12 -5.10 10.94
C GLU A 52 -0.21 -5.78 12.31
N PRO A 53 0.81 -6.52 12.73
CA PRO A 53 0.88 -7.02 14.11
C PRO A 53 0.90 -5.84 15.10
N ALA A 54 0.22 -6.00 16.23
CA ALA A 54 0.29 -5.01 17.30
C ALA A 54 1.69 -4.97 17.93
N ALA A 55 2.13 -3.79 18.37
CA ALA A 55 3.50 -3.57 18.87
C ALA A 55 3.81 -4.35 20.15
N ASP A 56 2.80 -4.68 20.93
CA ASP A 56 2.86 -5.52 22.13
C ASP A 56 2.87 -7.03 21.81
N GLY A 57 2.82 -7.40 20.53
CA GLY A 57 2.79 -8.78 20.06
C GLY A 57 1.46 -9.48 20.29
N LYS A 58 0.42 -8.76 20.73
CA LYS A 58 -0.90 -9.33 21.05
C LYS A 58 -1.99 -8.62 20.26
N GLY A 59 -2.50 -9.31 19.25
CA GLY A 59 -3.57 -8.80 18.39
C GLY A 59 -3.05 -8.11 17.14
N VAL A 60 -3.91 -7.28 16.54
CA VAL A 60 -3.68 -6.67 15.24
C VAL A 60 -4.03 -5.19 15.25
N VAL A 61 -3.31 -4.41 14.45
CA VAL A 61 -3.60 -3.01 14.15
C VAL A 61 -4.15 -2.93 12.74
N VAL A 62 -5.36 -2.39 12.60
CA VAL A 62 -5.97 -2.14 11.29
C VAL A 62 -5.72 -0.68 10.93
N VAL A 63 -5.01 -0.47 9.82
CA VAL A 63 -4.67 0.88 9.33
C VAL A 63 -5.57 1.23 8.16
N MET A 64 -6.28 2.36 8.25
CA MET A 64 -7.18 2.84 7.21
C MET A 64 -6.80 4.25 6.75
N LYS A 65 -6.78 4.46 5.43
CA LYS A 65 -6.51 5.78 4.86
C LYS A 65 -7.73 6.70 4.92
N ARG A 66 -7.56 7.88 5.53
CA ARG A 66 -8.59 8.92 5.60
C ARG A 66 -8.96 9.40 4.21
N ARG A 67 -10.26 9.63 3.96
CA ARG A 67 -10.75 10.16 2.67
C ARG A 67 -10.28 11.60 2.40
N SER A 68 -10.12 12.39 3.46
CA SER A 68 -9.55 13.75 3.47
C SER A 68 -8.02 13.70 3.66
N GLY A 69 -7.33 14.84 3.49
CA GLY A 69 -5.90 14.90 3.81
C GLY A 69 -4.98 14.06 2.91
N GLN A 70 -5.38 13.74 1.68
CA GLN A 70 -4.64 12.83 0.78
C GLN A 70 -3.21 13.28 0.46
N ARG A 71 -2.89 14.57 0.61
CA ARG A 71 -1.55 15.15 0.42
C ARG A 71 -0.84 15.47 1.75
N LYS A 72 -1.36 14.95 2.87
CA LYS A 72 -0.88 15.18 4.24
C LYS A 72 -0.51 13.84 4.88
N PRO A 73 0.61 13.21 4.48
CA PRO A 73 0.93 11.83 4.87
C PRO A 73 0.91 11.61 6.38
N ALA A 74 1.43 12.56 7.16
CA ALA A 74 1.49 12.50 8.63
C ALA A 74 0.14 12.31 9.33
N THR A 75 -0.97 12.71 8.69
CA THR A 75 -2.32 12.61 9.26
C THR A 75 -3.29 11.84 8.37
N SER A 76 -2.77 11.12 7.37
CA SER A 76 -3.58 10.47 6.33
C SER A 76 -4.05 9.06 6.69
N TYR A 77 -3.54 8.48 7.78
CA TYR A 77 -3.91 7.15 8.26
C TYR A 77 -4.58 7.24 9.64
N VAL A 78 -5.43 6.28 9.92
CA VAL A 78 -6.09 6.00 11.22
C VAL A 78 -5.82 4.55 11.56
#